data_AF-A0A857JP65-F1
#
_entry.id   AF-A0A857JP65-F1
#
_cell.length_a   1.000
_cell.length_b   1.000
_cell.length_c   1.000
_cell.angle_alpha   90.00
_cell.angle_beta   90.00
_cell.angle_gamma   90.00
#
_symmetry.space_group_name_H-M   'P 1'
#
loop_
_entity.id
_entity.type
_entity.pdbx_description
1 polymer ?
#
loop_
_entity_poly.entity_id
_entity_poly.type
_entity_poly.pdbx_seq_one_letter_code
_entity_poly.pdbx_strand_id
1 'polypeptide(L)'
;MSIHLDSIKTRLVLIITICVFGMLLLVASQIFYTQKLVDLNDKNKSLLRLGQDFLQLRRHEKDFLLRLDLTYVDKFNLQAEQFLRQLAVVQSADEQSVLNQDIFNQLADSFPLYQQQFTTLVQTRIAMGLNENIGYQGEFREATHKLEAKIADANMLYMHQVLLQMRRAEKDFLLRKDMEYVDKELGLYSTLRQSIEALPAKVHAQFMPLLSQYQQHFMQLVDAYRQVGLDHESGLQGRFRNQAHLVEQHFSNLDQQLQQQVDDAQRRVEMTSIMIMLVTSAVLIILLIRSFLTLQRAFSHFVMFFYRCKREYQHMDEKSMGFSEFKYLAAIANEMIDSRRQMERELKAAQDEISRLKQVSTATQSRQPELKKS
;
A
#
# COMPACT_ATOMS: atom_id res chain seq x y z
N MET A 1 -44.48 20.36 -1.01
CA MET A 1 -44.13 21.58 -1.79
C MET A 1 -43.95 21.16 -3.24
N SER A 2 -45.01 21.25 -4.05
CA SER A 2 -44.97 20.87 -5.46
C SER A 2 -44.19 21.93 -6.24
N ILE A 3 -42.96 21.62 -6.63
CA ILE A 3 -42.16 22.48 -7.50
C ILE A 3 -42.88 22.52 -8.85
N HIS A 4 -43.56 23.62 -9.15
CA HIS A 4 -44.13 23.84 -10.48
C HIS A 4 -42.98 24.01 -11.48
N LEU A 5 -42.69 22.96 -12.25
CA LEU A 5 -41.64 22.90 -13.27
C LEU A 5 -42.07 23.57 -14.60
N ASP A 6 -42.84 24.66 -14.48
CA ASP A 6 -43.51 25.30 -15.61
C ASP A 6 -42.63 26.37 -16.26
N SER A 7 -41.59 26.89 -15.59
CA SER A 7 -40.66 27.86 -16.17
C SER A 7 -39.36 27.22 -16.67
N ILE A 8 -38.83 27.73 -17.79
CA ILE A 8 -37.52 27.37 -18.32
C ILE A 8 -36.43 27.63 -17.28
N LYS A 9 -36.53 28.74 -16.54
CA LYS A 9 -35.57 29.13 -15.49
C LYS A 9 -35.53 28.10 -14.36
N THR A 10 -36.68 27.63 -13.87
CA THR A 10 -36.76 26.65 -12.78
C THR A 10 -36.11 25.32 -13.17
N ARG A 11 -36.30 24.87 -14.42
CA ARG A 11 -35.66 23.64 -14.92
C ARG A 11 -34.15 23.80 -15.07
N LEU A 12 -33.69 24.96 -15.54
CA LEU A 12 -32.26 25.26 -15.69
C LEU A 12 -31.57 25.33 -14.32
N VAL A 13 -32.20 25.99 -13.34
CA VAL A 13 -31.73 25.99 -11.95
C VAL A 13 -31.67 24.58 -11.38
N LEU A 14 -32.69 23.74 -11.60
CA LEU A 14 -32.69 22.36 -11.14
C LEU A 14 -31.54 21.52 -11.73
N ILE A 15 -31.23 21.68 -13.02
CA ILE A 15 -30.10 21.00 -13.66
C ILE A 15 -28.77 21.47 -13.05
N ILE A 16 -28.60 22.78 -12.85
CA ILE A 16 -27.40 23.33 -12.20
C ILE A 16 -27.26 22.77 -10.77
N THR A 17 -28.33 22.75 -9.98
CA THR A 17 -28.30 22.25 -8.61
C THR A 17 -27.93 20.76 -8.55
N ILE A 18 -28.48 19.94 -9.46
CA ILE A 18 -28.13 18.51 -9.55
C ILE A 18 -26.68 18.31 -9.98
N CYS A 19 -26.20 19.13 -10.92
CA CYS A 19 -24.81 19.10 -11.37
C CYS A 19 -23.85 19.43 -10.22
N VAL A 20 -24.11 20.53 -9.50
CA VAL A 20 -23.33 20.94 -8.33
C VAL A 20 -23.38 19.87 -7.24
N PHE A 21 -24.56 19.31 -6.96
CA PHE A 21 -24.71 18.24 -5.98
C PHE A 21 -23.92 16.98 -6.36
N GLY A 22 -24.00 16.55 -7.62
CA GLY A 22 -23.23 15.41 -8.12
C GLY A 22 -21.72 15.65 -8.04
N MET A 23 -21.26 16.86 -8.35
CA MET A 23 -19.87 17.26 -8.22
C MET A 23 -19.42 17.25 -6.75
N LEU A 24 -20.22 17.79 -5.83
CA LEU A 24 -19.93 17.75 -4.40
C LEU A 24 -19.85 16.33 -3.85
N LEU A 25 -20.76 15.45 -4.28
CA LEU A 25 -20.76 14.03 -3.91
C LEU A 25 -19.50 13.32 -4.40
N LEU A 26 -19.08 13.58 -5.65
CA LEU A 26 -17.82 13.08 -6.20
C LEU A 26 -16.63 13.54 -5.37
N VAL A 27 -16.53 14.84 -5.09
CA VAL A 27 -15.43 15.41 -4.30
C VAL A 27 -15.41 14.82 -2.89
N ALA A 28 -16.55 14.71 -2.22
CA ALA A 28 -16.64 14.13 -0.88
C ALA A 28 -16.23 12.65 -0.86
N SER A 29 -16.70 11.87 -1.84
CA SER A 29 -16.31 10.47 -2.02
C SER A 29 -14.80 10.34 -2.25
N GLN A 30 -14.25 11.18 -3.13
CA GLN A 30 -12.82 11.17 -3.44
C GLN A 30 -11.98 11.50 -2.20
N ILE A 31 -12.34 12.54 -1.44
CA ILE A 31 -11.64 12.88 -0.19
C ILE A 31 -11.67 11.70 0.80
N PHE A 32 -12.84 11.10 1.02
CA PHE A 32 -13.00 9.98 1.96
C PHE A 32 -12.13 8.78 1.59
N TYR A 33 -12.19 8.33 0.32
CA TYR A 33 -11.42 7.17 -0.12
C TYR A 33 -9.93 7.46 -0.27
N THR A 34 -9.54 8.66 -0.71
CA THR A 34 -8.14 9.06 -0.77
C THR A 34 -7.51 9.13 0.62
N GLN A 35 -8.21 9.63 1.64
CA GLN A 35 -7.71 9.60 3.03
C GLN A 35 -7.44 8.16 3.50
N LYS A 36 -8.35 7.23 3.22
CA LYS A 36 -8.16 5.81 3.54
C LYS A 36 -6.97 5.19 2.80
N LEU A 37 -6.74 5.58 1.54
CA LEU A 37 -5.59 5.14 0.76
C LEU A 37 -4.28 5.70 1.32
N VAL A 38 -4.27 6.96 1.76
CA VAL A 38 -3.10 7.58 2.39
C VAL A 38 -2.75 6.88 3.71
N ASP A 39 -3.73 6.63 4.58
CA ASP A 39 -3.55 5.88 5.83
C ASP A 39 -2.89 4.52 5.58
N LEU A 40 -3.42 3.78 4.61
CA LEU A 40 -2.90 2.45 4.28
C LEU A 40 -1.49 2.49 3.69
N ASN A 41 -1.18 3.52 2.88
CA ASN A 41 0.16 3.72 2.35
C ASN A 41 1.16 4.13 3.46
N ASP A 42 0.73 4.91 4.45
CA ASP A 42 1.58 5.27 5.59
C ASP A 42 1.85 4.08 6.52
N LYS A 43 0.88 3.18 6.68
CA LYS A 43 1.09 1.86 7.31
C LYS A 43 2.11 1.03 6.55
N ASN A 44 1.96 0.93 5.24
CA ASN A 44 2.90 0.21 4.37
C ASN A 44 4.34 0.78 4.47
N LYS A 45 4.50 2.11 4.43
CA LYS A 45 5.81 2.75 4.67
C LYS A 45 6.39 2.41 6.03
N SER A 46 5.56 2.35 7.07
CA SER A 46 6.01 1.99 8.42
C SER A 46 6.48 0.54 8.48
N LEU A 47 5.79 -0.37 7.78
CA LEU A 47 6.25 -1.75 7.61
C LEU A 47 7.57 -1.84 6.85
N LEU A 48 7.73 -1.09 5.75
CA LEU A 48 8.99 -1.06 5.00
C LEU A 48 10.16 -0.59 5.86
N ARG A 49 9.93 0.39 6.76
CA ARG A 49 10.93 0.82 7.74
C ARG A 49 11.26 -0.29 8.75
N LEU A 50 10.27 -1.02 9.26
CA LEU A 50 10.51 -2.20 10.10
C LEU A 50 11.33 -3.27 9.37
N GLY A 51 11.04 -3.52 8.09
CA GLY A 51 11.83 -4.43 7.26
C GLY A 51 13.28 -3.96 7.11
N GLN A 52 13.51 -2.66 6.93
CA GLN A 52 14.87 -2.09 6.90
C GLN A 52 15.61 -2.24 8.24
N ASP A 53 14.92 -1.99 9.35
CA ASP A 53 15.46 -2.17 10.70
C ASP A 53 15.85 -3.65 10.95
N PHE A 54 15.03 -4.59 10.48
CA PHE A 54 15.36 -6.01 10.51
C PHE A 54 16.60 -6.33 9.66
N LEU A 55 16.74 -5.74 8.47
CA LEU A 55 17.95 -5.92 7.66
C LEU A 55 19.20 -5.35 8.34
N GLN A 56 19.10 -4.28 9.12
CA GLN A 56 20.22 -3.79 9.96
C GLN A 56 20.55 -4.77 11.08
N LEU A 57 19.56 -5.38 11.73
CA LEU A 57 19.80 -6.46 12.70
C LEU A 57 20.59 -7.61 12.07
N ARG A 58 20.17 -8.09 10.89
CA ARG A 58 20.87 -9.14 10.12
C ARG A 58 22.29 -8.73 9.74
N ARG A 59 22.54 -7.44 9.51
CA ARG A 59 23.89 -6.92 9.25
C ARG A 59 24.76 -6.99 10.50
N HIS A 60 24.29 -6.48 11.64
CA HIS A 60 25.04 -6.53 12.90
C HIS A 60 25.36 -7.96 13.34
N GLU A 61 24.41 -8.87 13.18
CA GLU A 61 24.64 -10.30 13.38
C GLU A 61 25.78 -10.83 12.52
N LYS A 62 25.72 -10.61 11.20
CA LYS A 62 26.74 -11.10 10.26
C LYS A 62 28.11 -10.49 10.54
N ASP A 63 28.15 -9.20 10.88
CA ASP A 63 29.38 -8.52 11.27
C ASP A 63 29.98 -9.14 12.55
N PHE A 64 29.17 -9.46 13.56
CA PHE A 64 29.64 -10.19 14.74
C PHE A 64 30.17 -11.58 14.37
N LEU A 65 29.42 -12.37 13.58
CA LEU A 65 29.83 -13.73 13.23
C LEU A 65 31.11 -13.78 12.39
N LEU A 66 31.38 -12.73 11.60
CA LEU A 66 32.59 -12.61 10.79
C LEU A 66 33.78 -12.06 11.59
N ARG A 67 33.55 -11.07 12.46
CA ARG A 67 34.62 -10.30 13.12
C ARG A 67 34.83 -10.63 14.59
N LEU A 68 33.87 -11.30 15.23
CA LEU A 68 33.83 -11.64 16.65
C LEU A 68 33.97 -10.42 17.58
N ASP A 69 33.49 -9.25 17.14
CA ASP A 69 33.54 -7.98 17.88
C ASP A 69 32.20 -7.71 18.59
N LEU A 70 32.25 -7.58 19.92
CA LEU A 70 31.10 -7.37 20.78
C LEU A 70 30.35 -6.05 20.52
N THR A 71 31.01 -5.06 19.90
CA THR A 71 30.36 -3.81 19.48
C THR A 71 29.13 -4.05 18.60
N TYR A 72 29.15 -5.11 17.78
CA TYR A 72 28.02 -5.48 16.93
C TYR A 72 26.89 -6.16 17.70
N VAL A 73 27.19 -6.83 18.81
CA VAL A 73 26.18 -7.37 19.73
C VAL A 73 25.44 -6.24 20.42
N ASP A 74 26.15 -5.20 20.87
CA ASP A 74 25.53 -4.02 21.47
C ASP A 74 24.61 -3.29 20.49
N LYS A 75 25.07 -3.09 19.26
CA LYS A 75 24.25 -2.50 18.18
C LYS A 75 23.03 -3.35 17.86
N PHE A 76 23.19 -4.67 17.80
CA PHE A 76 22.09 -5.60 17.60
C PHE A 76 21.03 -5.45 18.71
N ASN A 77 21.44 -5.46 19.99
CA ASN A 77 20.52 -5.36 21.12
C ASN A 77 19.75 -4.03 21.12
N LEU A 78 20.44 -2.91 20.89
CA LEU A 78 19.79 -1.61 20.80
C LEU A 78 18.77 -1.56 19.65
N GLN A 79 19.14 -2.06 18.48
CA GLN A 79 18.26 -2.12 17.32
C GLN A 79 17.07 -3.07 17.56
N ALA A 80 17.27 -4.17 18.29
CA ALA A 80 16.22 -5.14 18.59
C ALA A 80 15.14 -4.56 19.50
N GLU A 81 15.54 -3.79 20.52
CA GLU A 81 14.59 -3.05 21.36
C GLU A 81 13.82 -1.99 20.57
N GLN A 82 14.51 -1.24 19.69
CA GLN A 82 13.85 -0.25 18.83
C GLN A 82 12.86 -0.91 17.88
N PHE A 83 13.25 -2.04 17.29
CA PHE A 83 12.41 -2.83 16.41
C PHE A 83 11.14 -3.30 17.12
N LEU A 84 11.23 -3.89 18.32
CA LEU A 84 10.07 -4.34 19.08
C LEU A 84 9.12 -3.18 19.46
N ARG A 85 9.67 -2.02 19.84
CA ARG A 85 8.88 -0.82 20.12
C ARG A 85 8.13 -0.35 18.86
N GLN A 86 8.81 -0.31 17.72
CA GLN A 86 8.18 0.08 16.46
C GLN A 86 7.14 -0.94 15.98
N LEU A 87 7.40 -2.24 16.16
CA LEU A 87 6.46 -3.30 15.82
C LEU A 87 5.14 -3.13 16.58
N ALA A 88 5.21 -2.87 17.88
CA ALA A 88 4.02 -2.60 18.70
C ALA A 88 3.26 -1.34 18.24
N VAL A 89 3.97 -0.27 17.88
CA VAL A 89 3.35 0.95 17.34
C VAL A 89 2.62 0.66 16.02
N VAL A 90 3.27 -0.02 15.08
CA VAL A 90 2.67 -0.36 13.78
C VAL A 90 1.47 -1.30 13.95
N GLN A 91 1.58 -2.29 14.85
CA GLN A 91 0.48 -3.19 15.17
C GLN A 91 -0.74 -2.44 15.73
N SER A 92 -0.52 -1.50 16.66
CA SER A 92 -1.61 -0.69 17.25
C SER A 92 -2.25 0.26 16.23
N ALA A 93 -1.48 0.79 15.28
CA ALA A 93 -2.01 1.65 14.21
C ALA A 93 -2.93 0.87 13.24
N ASP A 94 -2.86 -0.46 13.24
CA ASP A 94 -3.61 -1.34 12.35
C ASP A 94 -4.61 -2.26 13.08
N GLU A 95 -5.08 -1.85 14.26
CA GLU A 95 -6.02 -2.60 15.11
C GLU A 95 -7.29 -3.08 14.39
N GLN A 96 -7.74 -2.35 13.37
CA GLN A 96 -8.98 -2.66 12.66
C GLN A 96 -8.83 -3.81 11.64
N SER A 97 -7.60 -4.25 11.34
CA SER A 97 -7.32 -5.28 10.33
C SER A 97 -7.05 -6.65 10.97
N VAL A 98 -8.12 -7.43 11.20
CA VAL A 98 -8.03 -8.78 11.81
C VAL A 98 -7.01 -9.68 11.10
N LEU A 99 -6.94 -9.60 9.77
CA LEU A 99 -6.03 -10.42 8.96
C LEU A 99 -4.56 -10.03 9.16
N ASN A 100 -4.25 -8.75 9.40
CA ASN A 100 -2.89 -8.28 9.64
C ASN A 100 -2.46 -8.60 11.08
N GLN A 101 -3.40 -8.56 12.04
CA GLN A 101 -3.12 -8.84 13.45
C GLN A 101 -2.55 -10.24 13.71
N ASP A 102 -3.01 -11.26 12.96
CA ASP A 102 -2.44 -12.61 13.08
C ASP A 102 -0.94 -12.64 12.71
N ILE A 103 -0.56 -11.98 11.61
CA ILE A 103 0.84 -11.91 11.18
C ILE A 103 1.67 -11.05 12.14
N PHE A 104 1.12 -9.95 12.68
CA PHE A 104 1.79 -9.18 13.73
C PHE A 104 2.07 -10.01 14.98
N ASN A 105 1.11 -10.84 15.41
CA ASN A 105 1.31 -11.74 16.55
C ASN A 105 2.40 -12.79 16.25
N GLN A 106 2.40 -13.37 15.05
CA GLN A 106 3.47 -14.29 14.62
C GLN A 106 4.86 -13.61 14.63
N LEU A 107 4.96 -12.34 14.22
CA LEU A 107 6.20 -11.56 14.35
C LEU A 107 6.58 -11.31 15.80
N ALA A 108 5.61 -10.94 16.65
CA ALA A 108 5.82 -10.68 18.07
C ALA A 108 6.27 -11.93 18.84
N ASP A 109 5.87 -13.13 18.40
CA ASP A 109 6.27 -14.41 18.98
C ASP A 109 7.62 -14.90 18.42
N SER A 110 7.85 -14.74 17.11
CA SER A 110 9.04 -15.26 16.44
C SER A 110 10.30 -14.40 16.68
N PHE A 111 10.15 -13.09 16.86
CA PHE A 111 11.29 -12.20 17.03
C PHE A 111 12.04 -12.38 18.37
N PRO A 112 11.36 -12.52 19.53
CA PRO A 112 12.05 -12.82 20.79
C PRO A 112 12.85 -14.11 20.74
N LEU A 113 12.33 -15.14 20.05
CA LEU A 113 13.05 -16.40 19.85
C LEU A 113 14.30 -16.20 18.98
N TYR A 114 14.21 -15.36 17.93
CA TYR A 114 15.37 -14.96 17.12
C TYR A 114 16.45 -14.28 17.98
N GLN A 115 16.07 -13.31 18.82
CA GLN A 115 17.00 -12.61 19.72
C GLN A 115 17.63 -13.56 20.74
N GLN A 116 16.86 -14.47 21.33
CA GLN A 116 17.36 -15.46 22.28
C GLN A 116 18.38 -16.40 21.63
N GLN A 117 18.10 -16.88 20.41
CA GLN A 117 19.01 -17.77 19.69
C GLN A 117 20.31 -17.07 19.30
N PHE A 118 20.25 -15.80 18.87
CA PHE A 118 21.44 -14.99 18.66
C PHE A 118 22.26 -14.83 19.94
N THR A 119 21.61 -14.48 21.04
CA THR A 119 22.27 -14.31 22.36
C THR A 119 22.96 -15.61 22.79
N THR A 120 22.30 -16.75 22.63
CA THR A 120 22.88 -18.07 22.94
C THR A 120 24.12 -18.32 22.07
N LEU A 121 24.05 -18.04 20.77
CA LEU A 121 25.18 -18.18 19.85
C LEU A 121 26.35 -17.26 20.23
N VAL A 122 26.07 -16.01 20.59
CA VAL A 122 27.07 -15.04 21.08
C VAL A 122 27.77 -15.57 22.34
N GLN A 123 27.00 -16.03 23.33
CA GLN A 123 27.56 -16.58 24.58
C GLN A 123 28.44 -17.79 24.33
N THR A 124 28.02 -18.71 23.44
CA THR A 124 28.86 -19.86 23.05
C THR A 124 30.15 -19.40 22.37
N ARG A 125 30.10 -18.38 21.50
CA ARG A 125 31.31 -17.81 20.86
C ARG A 125 32.24 -17.12 21.84
N ILE A 126 31.72 -16.43 22.84
CA ILE A 126 32.51 -15.84 23.92
C ILE A 126 33.22 -16.94 24.73
N ALA A 127 32.50 -17.99 25.12
CA ALA A 127 33.08 -19.12 25.87
C ALA A 127 34.18 -19.85 25.07
N MET A 128 33.97 -20.05 23.76
CA MET A 128 35.00 -20.59 22.87
C MET A 128 36.25 -19.71 22.78
N GLY A 129 36.09 -18.40 22.98
CA GLY A 129 37.13 -17.39 22.80
C GLY A 129 36.98 -16.63 21.48
N LEU A 130 36.93 -15.29 21.58
CA LEU A 130 36.83 -14.39 20.42
C LEU A 130 38.19 -14.16 19.72
N ASN A 131 39.28 -14.58 20.35
CA ASN A 131 40.62 -14.63 19.78
C ASN A 131 41.37 -15.85 20.33
N GLU A 132 42.58 -16.08 19.82
CA GLU A 132 43.39 -17.27 20.10
C GLU A 132 43.93 -17.36 21.53
N ASN A 133 43.74 -16.34 22.37
CA ASN A 133 44.32 -16.24 23.72
C ASN A 133 43.29 -16.29 24.85
N ILE A 134 41.99 -16.34 24.54
CA ILE A 134 40.92 -16.32 25.55
C ILE A 134 39.96 -17.50 25.37
N GLY A 135 39.15 -17.77 26.39
CA GLY A 135 38.18 -18.86 26.39
C GLY A 135 38.83 -20.23 26.16
N TYR A 136 38.04 -21.17 25.64
CA TYR A 136 38.51 -22.54 25.37
C TYR A 136 39.71 -22.58 24.40
N GLN A 137 39.81 -21.62 23.46
CA GLN A 137 40.97 -21.50 22.58
C GLN A 137 42.26 -21.17 23.34
N GLY A 138 42.21 -20.21 24.26
CA GLY A 138 43.35 -19.84 25.10
C GLY A 138 43.79 -20.99 26.01
N GLU A 139 42.84 -21.62 26.69
CA GLU A 139 43.11 -22.78 27.56
C GLU A 139 43.76 -23.94 26.80
N PHE A 140 43.22 -24.27 25.62
CA PHE A 140 43.80 -25.30 24.77
C PHE A 140 45.20 -24.96 24.28
N ARG A 141 45.43 -23.69 23.90
CA ARG A 141 46.74 -23.20 23.47
C ARG A 141 47.77 -23.30 24.60
N GLU A 142 47.39 -22.93 25.82
CA GLU A 142 48.27 -23.05 26.99
C GLU A 142 48.61 -24.52 27.29
N ALA A 143 47.62 -25.42 27.27
CA ALA A 143 47.83 -26.85 27.46
C ALA A 143 48.74 -27.46 26.39
N THR A 144 48.58 -27.02 25.14
CA THR A 144 49.46 -27.38 24.02
C THR A 144 50.91 -26.98 24.30
N HIS A 145 51.15 -25.70 24.64
CA HIS A 145 52.51 -25.20 24.88
C HIS A 145 53.18 -25.91 26.06
N LYS A 146 52.44 -26.20 27.14
CA LYS A 146 52.97 -26.95 28.29
C LYS A 146 53.40 -28.37 27.91
N LEU A 147 52.57 -29.09 27.16
CA LEU A 147 52.89 -30.45 26.72
C LEU A 147 54.07 -30.44 25.73
N GLU A 148 54.05 -29.53 24.76
CA GLU A 148 55.10 -29.39 23.75
C GLU A 148 56.46 -29.05 24.37
N ALA A 149 56.52 -28.05 25.25
CA ALA A 149 57.73 -27.66 25.97
C ALA A 149 58.28 -28.84 26.79
N LYS A 150 57.40 -29.56 27.50
CA LYS A 150 57.83 -30.70 28.33
C LYS A 150 58.42 -31.85 27.50
N ILE A 151 57.85 -32.14 26.33
CA ILE A 151 58.37 -33.14 25.39
C ILE A 151 59.71 -32.70 24.78
N ALA A 152 59.82 -31.41 24.42
CA ALA A 152 61.03 -30.83 23.85
C ALA A 152 62.19 -30.83 24.86
N ASP A 153 61.96 -30.37 26.10
CA ASP A 153 62.96 -30.35 27.18
C ASP A 153 63.49 -31.75 27.51
N ALA A 154 62.65 -32.77 27.37
CA ALA A 154 63.01 -34.16 27.59
C ALA A 154 63.67 -34.83 26.36
N ASN A 155 63.82 -34.12 25.24
CA ASN A 155 64.37 -34.62 23.97
C ASN A 155 63.68 -35.90 23.45
N MET A 156 62.37 -36.03 23.67
CA MET A 156 61.60 -37.22 23.25
C MET A 156 61.14 -37.11 21.79
N LEU A 157 62.07 -37.32 20.85
CA LEU A 157 61.87 -37.09 19.41
C LEU A 157 60.61 -37.78 18.85
N TYR A 158 60.37 -39.05 19.20
CA TYR A 158 59.21 -39.80 18.72
C TYR A 158 57.90 -39.20 19.22
N MET A 159 57.80 -38.89 20.52
CA MET A 159 56.61 -38.26 21.10
C MET A 159 56.37 -36.88 20.51
N HIS A 160 57.43 -36.12 20.24
CA HIS A 160 57.35 -34.83 19.57
C HIS A 160 56.77 -34.96 18.16
N GLN A 161 57.23 -35.96 17.39
CA GLN A 161 56.67 -36.23 16.05
C GLN A 161 55.18 -36.59 16.09
N VAL A 162 54.76 -37.44 17.05
CA VAL A 162 53.34 -37.80 17.20
C VAL A 162 52.51 -36.56 17.59
N LEU A 163 52.99 -35.74 18.52
CA LEU A 163 52.34 -34.48 18.88
C LEU A 163 52.17 -33.56 17.66
N LEU A 164 53.20 -33.41 16.81
CA LEU A 164 53.10 -32.60 15.59
C LEU A 164 52.04 -33.13 14.60
N GLN A 165 51.82 -34.45 14.57
CA GLN A 165 50.75 -35.06 13.77
C GLN A 165 49.37 -34.78 14.39
N MET A 166 49.23 -34.83 15.72
CA MET A 166 47.99 -34.44 16.42
C MET A 166 47.65 -32.98 16.10
N ARG A 167 48.62 -32.08 16.27
CA ARG A 167 48.51 -30.64 15.93
C ARG A 167 48.08 -30.39 14.48
N ARG A 168 48.49 -31.26 13.55
CA ARG A 168 48.05 -31.18 12.14
C ARG A 168 46.57 -31.54 12.01
N ALA A 169 46.16 -32.67 12.58
CA ALA A 169 44.76 -33.11 12.55
C ALA A 169 43.84 -32.07 13.21
N GLU A 170 44.23 -31.53 14.35
CA GLU A 170 43.46 -30.47 15.03
C GLU A 170 43.29 -29.22 14.19
N LYS A 171 44.37 -28.75 13.54
CA LYS A 171 44.30 -27.59 12.65
C LYS A 171 43.41 -27.88 11.44
N ASP A 172 43.45 -29.08 10.89
CA ASP A 172 42.57 -29.49 9.81
C ASP A 172 41.10 -29.49 10.27
N PHE A 173 40.78 -29.99 11.47
CA PHE A 173 39.45 -29.86 12.09
C PHE A 173 39.07 -28.38 12.29
N LEU A 174 39.96 -27.56 12.85
CA LEU A 174 39.67 -26.15 13.11
C LEU A 174 39.46 -25.35 11.81
N LEU A 175 40.06 -25.77 10.69
CA LEU A 175 39.85 -25.13 9.39
C LEU A 175 38.58 -25.64 8.69
N ARG A 176 38.33 -26.96 8.73
CA ARG A 176 37.33 -27.63 7.88
C ARG A 176 36.05 -28.02 8.60
N LYS A 177 36.08 -28.09 9.94
CA LYS A 177 34.98 -28.55 10.81
C LYS A 177 34.53 -29.99 10.54
N ASP A 178 35.42 -30.82 10.01
CA ASP A 178 35.13 -32.21 9.68
C ASP A 178 35.59 -33.17 10.79
N MET A 179 34.68 -34.01 11.27
CA MET A 179 34.91 -34.95 12.36
C MET A 179 35.94 -36.04 12.02
N GLU A 180 36.22 -36.32 10.74
CA GLU A 180 37.28 -37.26 10.35
C GLU A 180 38.63 -36.89 10.98
N TYR A 181 38.91 -35.58 11.08
CA TYR A 181 40.15 -35.10 11.68
C TYR A 181 40.18 -35.25 13.21
N VAL A 182 39.02 -35.23 13.87
CA VAL A 182 38.91 -35.53 15.30
C VAL A 182 39.18 -37.02 15.53
N ASP A 183 38.62 -37.90 14.71
CA ASP A 183 38.86 -39.35 14.80
C ASP A 183 40.34 -39.68 14.57
N LYS A 184 40.98 -39.01 13.61
CA LYS A 184 42.42 -39.10 13.37
C LYS A 184 43.25 -38.62 14.57
N GLU A 185 42.87 -37.49 15.16
CA GLU A 185 43.51 -36.96 16.36
C GLU A 185 43.41 -37.96 17.52
N LEU A 186 42.23 -38.53 17.76
CA LEU A 186 42.01 -39.54 18.82
C LEU A 186 42.90 -40.79 18.67
N GLY A 187 43.15 -41.23 17.43
CA GLY A 187 44.09 -42.33 17.16
C GLY A 187 45.54 -41.96 17.50
N LEU A 188 45.95 -40.74 17.17
CA LEU A 188 47.28 -40.23 17.48
C LEU A 188 47.45 -39.97 18.99
N TYR A 189 46.42 -39.44 19.65
CA TYR A 189 46.34 -39.31 21.11
C TYR A 189 46.55 -40.66 21.78
N SER A 190 45.87 -41.71 21.32
CA SER A 190 46.02 -43.07 21.85
C SER A 190 47.45 -43.60 21.70
N THR A 191 48.11 -43.30 20.58
CA THR A 191 49.51 -43.65 20.32
C THR A 191 50.47 -42.92 21.27
N LEU A 192 50.27 -41.61 21.45
CA LEU A 192 51.09 -40.80 22.36
C LEU A 192 50.88 -41.23 23.82
N ARG A 193 49.62 -41.50 24.20
CA ARG A 193 49.25 -42.01 25.51
C ARG A 193 49.94 -43.33 25.83
N GLN A 194 49.89 -44.30 24.92
CA GLN A 194 50.59 -45.58 25.08
C GLN A 194 52.10 -45.40 25.26
N SER A 195 52.69 -44.46 24.52
CA SER A 195 54.12 -44.13 24.65
C SER A 195 54.45 -43.58 26.05
N ILE A 196 53.56 -42.76 26.63
CA ILE A 196 53.73 -42.20 27.97
C ILE A 196 53.48 -43.27 29.05
N GLU A 197 52.51 -44.15 28.86
CA GLU A 197 52.22 -45.28 29.77
C GLU A 197 53.40 -46.26 29.89
N ALA A 198 54.20 -46.40 28.83
CA ALA A 198 55.40 -47.23 28.84
C ALA A 198 56.61 -46.59 29.57
N LEU A 199 56.51 -45.32 30.00
CA LEU A 199 57.59 -44.63 30.70
C LEU A 199 57.72 -45.05 32.17
N PRO A 200 58.92 -44.90 32.78
CA PRO A 200 59.07 -45.09 34.22
C PRO A 200 58.09 -44.23 35.03
N ALA A 201 57.59 -44.76 36.15
CA ALA A 201 56.51 -44.13 36.94
C ALA A 201 56.73 -42.64 37.25
N LYS A 202 57.96 -42.24 37.58
CA LYS A 202 58.33 -40.84 37.86
C LYS A 202 58.16 -39.93 36.64
N VAL A 203 58.49 -40.43 35.45
CA VAL A 203 58.38 -39.67 34.19
C VAL A 203 56.93 -39.67 33.73
N HIS A 204 56.26 -40.83 33.76
CA HIS A 204 54.83 -40.95 33.48
C HIS A 204 54.00 -39.91 34.25
N ALA A 205 54.24 -39.78 35.57
CA ALA A 205 53.52 -38.82 36.42
C ALA A 205 53.71 -37.35 36.02
N GLN A 206 54.75 -37.01 35.25
CA GLN A 206 54.99 -35.64 34.77
C GLN A 206 54.32 -35.36 33.42
N PHE A 207 54.08 -36.38 32.60
CA PHE A 207 53.56 -36.23 31.24
C PHE A 207 52.07 -36.52 31.14
N MET A 208 51.58 -37.56 31.84
CA MET A 208 50.20 -38.01 31.71
C MET A 208 49.17 -36.92 32.07
N PRO A 209 49.36 -36.10 33.12
CA PRO A 209 48.43 -34.99 33.40
C PRO A 209 48.41 -33.93 32.30
N LEU A 210 49.57 -33.62 31.70
CA LEU A 210 49.66 -32.64 30.61
C LEU A 210 48.95 -33.14 29.36
N LEU A 211 49.14 -34.41 29.00
CA LEU A 211 48.44 -35.05 27.89
C LEU A 211 46.92 -35.14 28.13
N SER A 212 46.50 -35.46 29.36
CA SER A 212 45.08 -35.53 29.71
C SER A 212 44.42 -34.15 29.62
N GLN A 213 45.09 -33.12 30.15
CA GLN A 213 44.61 -31.74 30.10
C GLN A 213 44.53 -31.23 28.65
N TYR A 214 45.56 -31.53 27.84
CA TYR A 214 45.57 -31.24 26.41
C TYR A 214 44.32 -31.80 25.71
N GLN A 215 44.04 -33.09 25.89
CA GLN A 215 42.90 -33.74 25.24
C GLN A 215 41.58 -33.19 25.71
N GLN A 216 41.45 -32.93 27.01
CA GLN A 216 40.24 -32.36 27.59
C GLN A 216 39.90 -31.02 26.93
N HIS A 217 40.87 -30.11 26.80
CA HIS A 217 40.63 -28.80 26.19
C HIS A 217 40.41 -28.89 24.68
N PHE A 218 41.05 -29.82 23.97
CA PHE A 218 40.75 -30.06 22.55
C PHE A 218 39.30 -30.55 22.38
N MET A 219 38.88 -31.55 23.14
CA MET A 219 37.52 -32.08 23.06
C MET A 219 36.46 -31.05 23.47
N GLN A 220 36.76 -30.19 24.44
CA GLN A 220 35.91 -29.07 24.81
C GLN A 220 35.70 -28.09 23.64
N LEU A 221 36.75 -27.82 22.85
CA LEU A 221 36.62 -27.05 21.61
C LEU A 221 35.80 -27.79 20.55
N VAL A 222 36.04 -29.09 20.36
CA VAL A 222 35.27 -29.93 19.41
C VAL A 222 33.78 -29.87 19.73
N ASP A 223 33.41 -30.10 21.00
CA ASP A 223 32.01 -30.05 21.44
C ASP A 223 31.40 -28.66 21.28
N ALA A 224 32.15 -27.60 21.56
CA ALA A 224 31.69 -26.23 21.32
C ALA A 224 31.44 -25.96 19.83
N TYR A 225 32.32 -26.43 18.92
CA TYR A 225 32.07 -26.34 17.47
C TYR A 225 30.86 -27.14 17.04
N ARG A 226 30.66 -28.35 17.57
CA ARG A 226 29.46 -29.16 17.29
C ARG A 226 28.18 -28.48 17.79
N GLN A 227 28.21 -27.87 18.97
CA GLN A 227 27.09 -27.12 19.52
C GLN A 227 26.75 -25.90 18.66
N VAL A 228 27.77 -25.15 18.22
CA VAL A 228 27.59 -24.03 17.30
C VAL A 228 27.03 -24.49 15.95
N GLY A 229 27.48 -25.64 15.46
CA GLY A 229 27.20 -26.14 14.11
C GLY A 229 28.50 -26.26 13.32
N LEU A 230 28.71 -27.42 12.69
CA LEU A 230 29.87 -27.68 11.84
C LEU A 230 29.72 -27.09 10.44
N ASP A 231 28.47 -26.81 10.06
CA ASP A 231 28.07 -26.16 8.81
C ASP A 231 26.99 -25.08 9.10
N HIS A 232 26.49 -24.45 8.03
CA HIS A 232 25.50 -23.37 8.15
C HIS A 232 24.07 -23.84 8.46
N GLU A 233 23.80 -25.14 8.45
CA GLU A 233 22.46 -25.72 8.62
C GLU A 233 22.30 -26.49 9.96
N SER A 234 23.41 -26.77 10.63
CA SER A 234 23.46 -27.53 11.88
C SER A 234 23.67 -26.66 13.12
N GLY A 235 23.47 -27.27 14.29
CA GLY A 235 23.75 -26.65 15.59
C GLY A 235 22.93 -25.38 15.88
N LEU A 236 23.52 -24.49 16.68
CA LEU A 236 22.94 -23.18 16.98
C LEU A 236 22.82 -22.30 15.74
N GLN A 237 23.79 -22.34 14.82
CA GLN A 237 23.79 -21.52 13.60
C GLN A 237 22.60 -21.85 12.69
N GLY A 238 22.33 -23.14 12.45
CA GLY A 238 21.19 -23.57 11.65
C GLY A 238 19.85 -23.19 12.26
N ARG A 239 19.65 -23.47 13.56
CA ARG A 239 18.42 -23.08 14.28
C ARG A 239 18.17 -21.57 14.20
N PHE A 240 19.22 -20.80 14.49
CA PHE A 240 19.19 -19.35 14.43
C PHE A 240 18.88 -18.81 13.04
N ARG A 241 19.52 -19.36 12.01
CA ARG A 241 19.25 -18.99 10.62
C ARG A 241 17.82 -19.27 10.19
N ASN A 242 17.28 -20.43 10.57
CA ASN A 242 15.90 -20.79 10.29
C ASN A 242 14.93 -19.83 10.98
N GLN A 243 15.21 -19.46 12.23
CA GLN A 243 14.40 -18.47 12.94
C GLN A 243 14.47 -17.09 12.28
N ALA A 244 15.64 -16.65 11.81
CA ALA A 244 15.77 -15.42 11.04
C ALA A 244 14.93 -15.46 9.76
N HIS A 245 14.95 -16.58 9.02
CA HIS A 245 14.14 -16.76 7.82
C HIS A 245 12.64 -16.79 8.12
N LEU A 246 12.20 -17.35 9.25
CA LEU A 246 10.79 -17.27 9.67
C LEU A 246 10.35 -15.82 9.87
N VAL A 247 11.15 -15.00 10.56
CA VAL A 247 10.86 -13.56 10.72
C VAL A 247 10.81 -12.86 9.36
N GLU A 248 11.77 -13.12 8.46
CA GLU A 248 11.78 -12.60 7.08
C GLU A 248 10.51 -12.98 6.31
N GLN A 249 10.05 -14.23 6.45
CA GLN A 249 8.86 -14.73 5.78
C GLN A 249 7.59 -14.05 6.32
N HIS A 250 7.46 -13.89 7.64
CA HIS A 250 6.32 -13.17 8.22
C HIS A 250 6.27 -11.71 7.73
N PHE A 251 7.44 -11.05 7.60
CA PHE A 251 7.52 -9.72 6.99
C PHE A 251 7.07 -9.71 5.53
N SER A 252 7.57 -10.63 4.72
CA SER A 252 7.18 -10.72 3.31
C SER A 252 5.69 -10.96 3.14
N ASN A 253 5.10 -11.80 3.99
CA ASN A 253 3.65 -12.05 3.98
C ASN A 253 2.86 -10.80 4.35
N LEU A 254 3.29 -10.07 5.38
CA LEU A 254 2.64 -8.84 5.81
C LEU A 254 2.74 -7.73 4.76
N ASP A 255 3.90 -7.59 4.11
CA ASP A 255 4.12 -6.63 3.02
C ASP A 255 3.22 -6.96 1.84
N GLN A 256 3.21 -8.22 1.38
CA GLN A 256 2.33 -8.65 0.29
C GLN A 256 0.85 -8.39 0.61
N GLN A 257 0.43 -8.64 1.85
CA GLN A 257 -0.94 -8.45 2.28
C GLN A 257 -1.34 -6.96 2.33
N LEU A 258 -0.46 -6.08 2.82
CA LEU A 258 -0.70 -4.64 2.82
C LEU A 258 -0.71 -4.07 1.39
N GLN A 259 0.22 -4.50 0.53
CA GLN A 259 0.23 -4.10 -0.88
C GLN A 259 -1.08 -4.48 -1.57
N GLN A 260 -1.58 -5.69 -1.34
CA GLN A 260 -2.86 -6.12 -1.87
C GLN A 260 -4.03 -5.26 -1.34
N GLN A 261 -4.01 -4.89 -0.06
CA GLN A 261 -5.02 -3.97 0.49
C GLN A 261 -4.94 -2.57 -0.13
N VAL A 262 -3.73 -2.08 -0.46
CA VAL A 262 -3.52 -0.80 -1.16
C VAL A 262 -4.10 -0.86 -2.56
N ASP A 263 -3.79 -1.91 -3.31
CA ASP A 263 -4.33 -2.12 -4.67
C ASP A 263 -5.86 -2.21 -4.67
N ASP A 264 -6.44 -2.95 -3.71
CA ASP A 264 -7.89 -3.06 -3.57
C ASP A 264 -8.53 -1.73 -3.16
N ALA A 265 -7.87 -0.94 -2.30
CA ALA A 265 -8.33 0.40 -1.93
C ALA A 265 -8.30 1.34 -3.14
N GLN A 266 -7.25 1.30 -3.95
CA GLN A 266 -7.13 2.09 -5.17
C GLN A 266 -8.23 1.72 -6.19
N ARG A 267 -8.44 0.42 -6.44
CA ARG A 267 -9.52 -0.05 -7.32
C ARG A 267 -10.90 0.40 -6.83
N ARG A 268 -11.14 0.39 -5.51
CA ARG A 268 -12.39 0.90 -4.93
C ARG A 268 -12.58 2.40 -5.19
N VAL A 269 -11.53 3.22 -5.10
CA VAL A 269 -11.58 4.66 -5.43
C VAL A 269 -11.98 4.84 -6.89
N GLU A 270 -11.35 4.12 -7.81
CA GLU A 270 -11.60 4.20 -9.25
C GLU A 270 -13.04 3.76 -9.59
N MET A 271 -13.44 2.57 -9.14
CA MET A 271 -14.78 2.03 -9.44
C MET A 271 -15.90 2.89 -8.88
N THR A 272 -15.78 3.37 -7.63
CA THR A 272 -16.82 4.23 -7.03
C THR A 272 -16.92 5.57 -7.74
N SER A 273 -15.79 6.17 -8.12
CA SER A 273 -15.77 7.44 -8.87
C SER A 273 -16.40 7.29 -10.26
N ILE A 274 -16.09 6.21 -10.98
CA ILE A 274 -16.71 5.90 -12.29
C ILE A 274 -18.22 5.68 -12.13
N MET A 275 -18.64 4.92 -11.12
CA MET A 275 -20.06 4.65 -10.87
C MET A 275 -20.84 5.93 -10.58
N ILE A 276 -20.33 6.80 -9.71
CA ILE A 276 -20.98 8.09 -9.42
C ILE A 276 -21.05 8.93 -10.71
N MET A 277 -19.96 9.03 -11.47
CA MET A 277 -19.90 9.79 -12.73
C MET A 277 -20.92 9.29 -13.76
N LEU A 278 -21.04 7.98 -13.96
CA LEU A 278 -22.00 7.38 -14.89
C LEU A 278 -23.44 7.65 -14.44
N VAL A 279 -23.75 7.48 -13.16
CA VAL A 279 -25.08 7.74 -12.61
C VAL A 279 -25.44 9.21 -12.75
N THR A 280 -24.56 10.15 -12.38
CA THR A 280 -24.81 11.59 -12.52
C THR A 280 -24.97 11.99 -13.98
N SER A 281 -24.15 11.43 -14.88
CA SER A 281 -24.23 11.72 -16.33
C SER A 281 -25.53 11.21 -16.93
N ALA A 282 -25.94 9.98 -16.58
CA ALA A 282 -27.21 9.41 -17.05
C ALA A 282 -28.41 10.25 -16.60
N VAL A 283 -28.43 10.68 -15.33
CA VAL A 283 -29.49 11.56 -14.80
C VAL A 283 -29.51 12.90 -15.54
N LEU A 284 -28.34 13.52 -15.77
CA LEU A 284 -28.26 14.79 -16.51
C LEU A 284 -28.71 14.64 -17.96
N ILE A 285 -28.29 13.58 -18.66
CA ILE A 285 -28.72 13.30 -20.04
C ILE A 285 -30.24 13.13 -20.11
N ILE A 286 -30.83 12.35 -19.20
CA ILE A 286 -32.30 12.15 -19.15
C ILE A 286 -33.02 13.49 -18.92
N LEU A 287 -32.52 14.33 -18.01
CA LEU A 287 -33.10 15.65 -17.74
C LEU A 287 -32.96 16.60 -18.92
N LEU A 288 -31.82 16.62 -19.60
CA LEU A 288 -31.57 17.44 -20.78
C LEU A 288 -32.44 17.01 -21.96
N ILE A 289 -32.55 15.71 -22.24
CA ILE A 289 -33.42 15.17 -23.29
C ILE A 289 -34.87 15.53 -22.99
N ARG A 290 -35.35 15.32 -21.75
CA ARG A 290 -36.73 15.69 -21.37
C ARG A 290 -36.98 17.18 -21.50
N SER A 291 -36.03 18.02 -21.04
CA SER A 291 -36.11 19.47 -21.17
C SER A 291 -36.19 19.90 -22.64
N PHE A 292 -35.29 19.38 -23.48
CA PHE A 292 -35.23 19.66 -24.91
C PHE A 292 -36.51 19.22 -25.64
N LEU A 293 -37.00 18.00 -25.42
CA LEU A 293 -38.25 17.51 -26.03
C LEU A 293 -39.45 18.36 -25.61
N THR A 294 -39.51 18.82 -24.36
CA THR A 294 -40.58 19.71 -23.91
C THR A 294 -40.49 21.07 -24.60
N LEU A 295 -39.28 21.65 -24.69
CA LEU A 295 -39.02 22.92 -25.37
C LEU A 295 -39.37 22.84 -26.85
N GLN A 296 -38.92 21.80 -27.55
CA GLN A 296 -39.21 21.59 -28.97
C GLN A 296 -40.71 21.47 -29.22
N ARG A 297 -41.44 20.74 -28.37
CA ARG A 297 -42.91 20.66 -28.49
C ARG A 297 -43.55 22.05 -28.32
N ALA A 298 -43.21 22.76 -27.25
CA ALA A 298 -43.77 24.10 -26.99
C ALA A 298 -43.45 25.08 -28.12
N PHE A 299 -42.22 25.05 -28.63
CA PHE A 299 -41.78 25.87 -29.76
C PHE A 299 -42.52 25.51 -31.06
N SER A 300 -42.64 24.22 -31.38
CA SER A 300 -43.41 23.76 -32.56
C SER A 300 -44.87 24.19 -32.51
N HIS A 301 -45.52 24.11 -31.33
CA HIS A 301 -46.88 24.62 -31.15
C HIS A 301 -46.96 26.14 -31.39
N PHE A 302 -45.98 26.89 -30.90
CA PHE A 302 -45.89 28.33 -31.08
C PHE A 302 -45.63 28.74 -32.55
N VAL A 303 -44.76 28.02 -33.28
CA VAL A 303 -44.51 28.27 -34.71
C VAL A 303 -45.72 27.92 -35.57
N MET A 304 -46.35 26.76 -35.31
CA MET A 304 -47.58 26.36 -36.00
C MET A 304 -48.71 27.38 -35.80
N PHE A 305 -48.74 28.05 -34.64
CA PHE A 305 -49.64 29.16 -34.41
C PHE A 305 -49.36 30.35 -35.34
N PHE A 306 -48.11 30.85 -35.46
CA PHE A 306 -47.81 31.94 -36.41
C PHE A 306 -48.18 31.59 -37.85
N TYR A 307 -47.99 30.33 -38.23
CA TYR A 307 -48.43 29.82 -39.53
C TYR A 307 -49.95 29.89 -39.70
N ARG A 308 -50.74 29.51 -38.68
CA ARG A 308 -52.22 29.57 -38.70
C ARG A 308 -52.77 30.99 -38.57
N CYS A 309 -52.16 31.84 -37.75
CA CYS A 309 -52.57 33.22 -37.53
C CYS A 309 -52.46 34.07 -38.79
N LYS A 310 -51.47 33.79 -39.64
CA LYS A 310 -51.34 34.41 -40.96
C LYS A 310 -52.54 34.14 -41.88
N ARG A 311 -53.31 33.06 -41.65
CA ARG A 311 -54.43 32.64 -42.51
C ARG A 311 -55.83 32.78 -41.88
N GLU A 312 -55.99 32.55 -40.58
CA GLU A 312 -57.33 32.30 -39.99
C GLU A 312 -57.65 33.04 -38.66
N TYR A 313 -56.75 33.88 -38.13
CA TYR A 313 -56.97 34.66 -36.89
C TYR A 313 -57.49 33.85 -35.68
N GLN A 314 -57.05 32.62 -35.47
CA GLN A 314 -57.52 31.78 -34.35
C GLN A 314 -56.75 32.06 -33.03
N HIS A 315 -57.47 32.09 -31.90
CA HIS A 315 -56.88 32.20 -30.56
C HIS A 315 -56.13 30.92 -30.14
N MET A 316 -55.08 31.07 -29.34
CA MET A 316 -54.35 30.00 -28.66
C MET A 316 -55.09 29.54 -27.40
N ASP A 317 -55.13 28.23 -27.17
CA ASP A 317 -55.43 27.65 -25.87
C ASP A 317 -54.19 27.74 -24.96
N GLU A 318 -54.20 28.71 -24.05
CA GLU A 318 -53.14 28.97 -23.08
C GLU A 318 -52.83 27.75 -22.20
N LYS A 319 -53.79 26.84 -21.98
CA LYS A 319 -53.59 25.66 -21.13
C LYS A 319 -52.79 24.56 -21.83
N SER A 320 -52.73 24.58 -23.15
CA SER A 320 -51.97 23.60 -23.96
C SER A 320 -50.46 23.87 -23.99
N MET A 321 -50.02 25.04 -23.52
CA MET A 321 -48.61 25.45 -23.56
C MET A 321 -47.82 24.86 -22.39
N GLY A 322 -46.73 24.15 -22.70
CA GLY A 322 -45.92 23.42 -21.71
C GLY A 322 -45.03 24.28 -20.80
N PHE A 323 -44.80 25.57 -21.12
CA PHE A 323 -44.04 26.48 -20.25
C PHE A 323 -44.78 27.79 -19.97
N SER A 324 -44.55 28.37 -18.80
CA SER A 324 -45.09 29.67 -18.38
C SER A 324 -44.73 30.82 -19.33
N GLU A 325 -43.52 30.82 -19.88
CA GLU A 325 -43.07 31.85 -20.82
C GLU A 325 -43.82 31.75 -22.14
N PHE A 326 -44.09 30.52 -22.62
CA PHE A 326 -44.91 30.29 -23.81
C PHE A 326 -46.40 30.56 -23.53
N LYS A 327 -46.90 30.33 -22.31
CA LYS A 327 -48.25 30.76 -21.89
C LYS A 327 -48.40 32.28 -21.94
N TYR A 328 -47.41 33.00 -21.42
CA TYR A 328 -47.39 34.46 -21.46
C TYR A 328 -47.32 35.01 -22.89
N LEU A 329 -46.46 34.43 -23.74
CA LEU A 329 -46.41 34.77 -25.17
C LEU A 329 -47.72 34.45 -25.90
N ALA A 330 -48.41 33.37 -25.52
CA ALA A 330 -49.71 33.01 -26.08
C ALA A 330 -50.78 34.05 -25.75
N ALA A 331 -50.82 34.52 -24.50
CA ALA A 331 -51.76 35.56 -24.07
C ALA A 331 -51.55 36.87 -24.83
N ILE A 332 -50.29 37.32 -24.97
CA ILE A 332 -49.97 38.52 -25.78
C ILE A 332 -50.35 38.32 -27.24
N ALA A 333 -50.07 37.15 -27.81
CA ALA A 333 -50.41 36.87 -29.20
C ALA A 333 -51.94 36.88 -29.43
N ASN A 334 -52.72 36.37 -28.48
CA ASN A 334 -54.18 36.45 -28.49
C ASN A 334 -54.66 37.92 -28.49
N GLU A 335 -54.10 38.76 -27.63
CA GLU A 335 -54.43 40.19 -27.56
C GLU A 335 -54.10 40.93 -28.88
N MET A 336 -52.96 40.59 -29.51
CA MET A 336 -52.60 41.16 -30.81
C MET A 336 -53.57 40.77 -31.93
N ILE A 337 -54.09 39.53 -31.92
CA ILE A 337 -55.13 39.09 -32.88
C ILE A 337 -56.40 39.93 -32.69
N ASP A 338 -56.83 40.11 -31.45
CA ASP A 338 -58.03 40.88 -31.14
C ASP A 338 -57.90 42.34 -31.57
N SER A 339 -56.78 42.98 -31.23
CA SER A 339 -56.47 44.34 -31.66
C SER A 339 -56.48 44.47 -33.19
N ARG A 340 -55.89 43.51 -33.91
CA ARG A 340 -55.87 43.52 -35.38
C ARG A 340 -57.25 43.30 -36.00
N ARG A 341 -58.04 42.39 -35.44
CA ARG A 341 -59.45 42.18 -35.85
C ARG A 341 -60.31 43.42 -35.59
N GLN A 342 -60.02 44.17 -34.54
CA GLN A 342 -60.70 45.42 -34.25
C GLN A 342 -60.31 46.48 -35.30
N MET A 343 -59.01 46.66 -35.56
CA MET A 343 -58.53 47.61 -36.58
C MET A 343 -59.09 47.29 -37.99
N GLU A 344 -59.17 46.01 -38.39
CA GLU A 344 -59.78 45.64 -39.67
C GLU A 344 -61.28 45.96 -39.73
N ARG A 345 -62.01 45.78 -38.62
CA ARG A 345 -63.43 46.15 -38.53
C ARG A 345 -63.62 47.66 -38.65
N GLU A 346 -62.79 48.45 -37.95
CA GLU A 346 -62.80 49.91 -38.02
C GLU A 346 -62.43 50.40 -39.43
N LEU A 347 -61.41 49.80 -40.06
CA LEU A 347 -61.00 50.14 -41.43
C LEU A 347 -62.11 49.83 -42.44
N LYS A 348 -62.77 48.67 -42.31
CA LYS A 348 -63.87 48.29 -43.20
C LYS A 348 -65.07 49.23 -43.02
N ALA A 349 -65.41 49.58 -41.79
CA ALA A 349 -66.44 50.58 -41.50
C ALA A 349 -66.09 51.96 -42.12
N ALA A 350 -64.83 52.40 -42.01
CA ALA A 350 -64.37 53.64 -42.62
C ALA A 350 -64.41 53.59 -44.16
N GLN A 351 -64.05 52.45 -44.78
CA GLN A 351 -64.15 52.24 -46.23
C GLN A 351 -65.59 52.21 -46.73
N ASP A 352 -66.51 51.59 -45.98
CA ASP A 352 -67.93 51.56 -46.30
C ASP A 352 -68.54 52.98 -46.19
N GLU A 353 -68.13 53.76 -45.18
CA GLU A 353 -68.52 55.17 -45.02
C GLU A 353 -67.98 56.05 -46.17
N ILE A 354 -66.70 55.89 -46.54
CA ILE A 354 -66.11 56.57 -47.71
C ILE A 354 -66.84 56.18 -49.01
N SER A 355 -67.23 54.92 -49.16
CA SER A 355 -67.94 54.43 -50.34
C SER A 355 -69.35 55.02 -50.42
N ARG A 356 -70.05 55.13 -49.28
CA ARG A 356 -71.34 55.84 -49.18
C ARG A 356 -71.20 57.32 -49.52
N LEU A 357 -70.20 58.00 -48.95
CA LEU A 357 -69.93 59.42 -49.23
C LEU A 357 -69.60 59.66 -50.72
N LYS A 358 -68.83 58.76 -51.35
CA LYS A 358 -68.60 58.78 -52.80
C LYS A 358 -69.89 58.61 -53.60
N GLN A 359 -70.74 57.63 -53.26
CA GLN A 359 -72.02 57.44 -53.95
C GLN A 359 -72.94 58.67 -53.83
N VAL A 360 -73.00 59.31 -52.67
CA VAL A 360 -73.76 60.55 -52.45
C VAL A 360 -73.16 61.71 -53.26
N SER A 361 -71.84 61.85 -53.33
CA SER A 361 -71.14 62.82 -54.19
C SER A 361 -71.46 62.63 -55.67
N THR A 362 -71.42 61.39 -56.19
CA THR A 362 -71.71 61.09 -57.61
C THR A 362 -73.21 61.29 -57.93
N ALA A 363 -74.10 61.05 -56.97
CA ALA A 363 -75.53 61.37 -57.09
C ALA A 363 -75.83 62.88 -57.04
N THR A 364 -74.94 63.67 -56.42
CA THR A 364 -75.08 65.13 -56.35
C THR A 364 -74.52 65.80 -57.62
N GLN A 365 -73.47 65.27 -58.24
CA GLN A 365 -72.94 65.76 -59.52
C GLN A 365 -73.86 65.48 -60.73
N SER A 366 -74.80 64.53 -60.62
CA SER A 366 -75.78 64.22 -61.67
C SER A 366 -77.11 65.01 -61.54
N ARG A 367 -77.20 65.92 -60.57
CA ARG A 367 -78.36 66.82 -60.37
C ARG A 367 -77.91 68.27 -60.15
N GLN A 368 -77.39 68.92 -61.20
CA GLN A 368 -77.60 70.36 -61.40
C GLN A 368 -77.43 70.75 -62.88
N PRO A 369 -78.34 71.57 -63.46
CA PRO A 369 -78.53 71.72 -64.91
C PRO A 369 -77.84 72.95 -65.49
N GLU A 370 -77.38 72.86 -66.74
CA GLU A 370 -77.12 74.06 -67.58
C GLU A 370 -78.39 74.50 -68.31
N LEU A 371 -78.71 75.78 -68.16
CA LEU A 371 -79.76 76.53 -68.83
C LEU A 371 -79.14 77.82 -69.40
N LYS A 372 -79.46 78.13 -70.67
CA LYS A 372 -79.17 79.33 -71.52
C LYS A 372 -77.89 79.28 -72.37
N LYS A 373 -77.97 79.19 -73.72
CA LYS A 373 -78.38 80.17 -74.76
C LYS A 373 -77.37 81.33 -74.99
N SER A 374 -76.61 81.28 -76.08
CA SER A 374 -76.78 82.12 -77.28
C SER A 374 -75.96 81.57 -78.44
#